data_AF-A0ABD7TVB7-F1
#
_entry.id   AF-A0ABD7TVB7-F1
#
_cell.length_a   1.000
_cell.length_b   1.000
_cell.length_c   1.000
_cell.angle_alpha   90.00
_cell.angle_beta   90.00
_cell.angle_gamma   90.00
#
_symmetry.space_group_name_H-M   'P 1'
#
loop_
_entity.id
_entity.type
_entity.pdbx_description
1 polymer ?
#
loop_
_entity_poly.entity_id
_entity_poly.type
_entity_poly.pdbx_seq_one_letter_code
_entity_poly.pdbx_strand_id
1 'polypeptide(L)'
;MKKWILIVMTLALVSACGNEQQSAQPSHKDEKSTTHKQDSADTKKASKDNQASTANKTQTTTHEDDIAKLPDQMKAALVFSSPEATAFTLSKKEILTGVFEQDYLNKPQKKQLYKLYLIESKGYTNGPDDMKFYSVYPPKKGFNTVMGIGKHKAFIGGTQSPGTYQQLLETGKELDLNTLYARNKQFKSLTELSQKVEFTNKNPMENETTLKDFEGKENPATMAHARSQVYEMINKFEGKPINTKDYIWDNVRWDNGLTGWTVNYRNHNLEIVGTYKQVEGQSLVKLDANGQKIK
;
A
#
# COMPACT_ATOMS: atom_id res chain seq x y z
N MET A 1 -9.31 -23.56 -45.08
CA MET A 1 -8.63 -22.43 -45.74
C MET A 1 -8.60 -21.25 -44.77
N LYS A 2 -7.47 -20.55 -44.61
CA LYS A 2 -7.37 -19.34 -43.78
C LYS A 2 -7.90 -18.13 -44.56
N LYS A 3 -8.68 -17.25 -43.93
CA LYS A 3 -8.86 -15.87 -44.36
C LYS A 3 -8.28 -14.97 -43.26
N TRP A 4 -7.29 -14.16 -43.62
CA TRP A 4 -6.74 -13.13 -42.73
C TRP A 4 -7.43 -11.81 -43.05
N ILE A 5 -7.87 -11.09 -42.02
CA ILE A 5 -8.34 -9.71 -42.14
C ILE A 5 -7.22 -8.83 -41.59
N LEU A 6 -6.49 -8.16 -42.47
CA LEU A 6 -5.61 -7.07 -42.08
C LEU A 6 -6.48 -5.88 -41.68
N ILE A 7 -6.35 -5.42 -40.44
CA ILE A 7 -6.84 -4.09 -40.04
C ILE A 7 -5.64 -3.14 -40.13
N VAL A 8 -5.65 -2.28 -41.14
CA VAL A 8 -4.64 -1.24 -41.30
C VAL A 8 -5.00 -0.08 -40.36
N MET A 9 -4.28 0.06 -39.25
CA MET A 9 -4.32 1.30 -38.46
C MET A 9 -3.52 2.38 -39.19
N THR A 10 -4.21 3.36 -39.75
CA THR A 10 -3.61 4.61 -40.24
C THR A 10 -3.12 5.45 -39.06
N LEU A 11 -1.80 5.55 -38.89
CA LEU A 11 -1.18 6.38 -37.86
C LEU A 11 -1.17 7.85 -38.29
N ALA A 12 -2.00 8.68 -37.66
CA ALA A 12 -2.06 10.11 -37.93
C ALA A 12 -0.92 10.87 -37.23
N LEU A 13 0.23 10.99 -37.90
CA LEU A 13 1.33 11.85 -37.48
C LEU A 13 1.00 13.31 -37.77
N VAL A 14 0.85 14.13 -36.73
CA VAL A 14 0.76 15.60 -36.86
C VAL A 14 2.11 16.20 -36.47
N SER A 15 2.94 16.48 -37.48
CA SER A 15 4.26 17.09 -37.30
C SER A 15 4.14 18.61 -37.26
N ALA A 16 4.76 19.24 -36.26
CA ALA A 16 4.90 20.69 -36.19
C ALA A 16 6.33 21.08 -35.74
N CYS A 17 7.22 21.27 -36.70
CA CYS A 17 8.36 22.17 -36.51
C CYS A 17 7.81 23.61 -36.39
N GLY A 18 8.33 24.53 -35.59
CA GLY A 18 9.59 24.51 -34.84
C GLY A 18 10.63 25.40 -35.49
N ASN A 19 11.16 26.38 -34.75
CA ASN A 19 12.46 26.98 -35.01
C ASN A 19 13.00 27.67 -33.74
N GLU A 20 14.32 27.64 -33.57
CA GLU A 20 15.03 28.25 -32.45
C GLU A 20 15.72 29.59 -32.86
N GLN A 21 16.45 30.14 -31.86
CA GLN A 21 17.71 30.89 -31.95
C GLN A 21 17.74 32.40 -31.62
N GLN A 22 17.97 32.66 -30.33
CA GLN A 22 19.25 33.19 -29.80
C GLN A 22 20.01 34.25 -30.63
N SER A 23 20.22 35.42 -30.01
CA SER A 23 21.37 36.30 -30.25
C SER A 23 21.72 37.05 -28.96
N ALA A 24 22.95 37.55 -28.80
CA ALA A 24 23.48 38.00 -27.50
C ALA A 24 24.48 39.16 -27.56
N GLN A 25 24.42 40.05 -26.55
CA GLN A 25 25.46 41.03 -26.15
C GLN A 25 25.79 42.14 -27.20
N PRO A 26 26.64 43.17 -26.90
CA PRO A 26 27.59 43.33 -25.79
C PRO A 26 27.63 44.69 -25.05
N SER A 27 28.62 44.84 -24.14
CA SER A 27 29.15 46.08 -23.51
C SER A 27 28.28 46.75 -22.43
N HIS A 28 28.82 47.39 -21.38
CA HIS A 28 30.18 47.95 -21.20
C HIS A 28 31.01 47.47 -19.97
N LYS A 29 32.33 47.64 -20.14
CA LYS A 29 33.50 47.61 -19.21
C LYS A 29 34.17 49.00 -19.28
N ASP A 30 35.10 49.50 -18.45
CA ASP A 30 35.66 49.16 -17.11
C ASP A 30 35.62 50.49 -16.27
N GLU A 31 36.47 50.94 -15.32
CA GLU A 31 37.67 50.52 -14.54
C GLU A 31 37.48 51.16 -13.12
N LYS A 32 37.71 50.50 -11.97
CA LYS A 32 38.96 49.99 -11.35
C LYS A 32 39.80 51.05 -10.60
N SER A 33 39.67 51.02 -9.26
CA SER A 33 40.61 51.56 -8.26
C SER A 33 40.14 51.12 -6.86
N THR A 34 40.96 50.73 -5.87
CA THR A 34 42.44 50.57 -5.84
C THR A 34 42.81 49.29 -5.06
N THR A 35 43.75 49.31 -4.09
CA THR A 35 44.14 48.18 -3.22
C THR A 35 44.79 48.69 -1.94
N HIS A 36 44.57 48.04 -0.79
CA HIS A 36 45.49 47.79 0.36
C HIS A 36 44.68 46.91 1.36
N LYS A 37 45.06 45.69 1.82
CA LYS A 37 46.27 45.20 2.54
C LYS A 37 46.50 45.87 3.92
N GLN A 38 46.73 45.17 5.03
CA GLN A 38 46.83 43.71 5.29
C GLN A 38 46.57 43.37 6.78
N ASP A 39 46.35 42.07 7.05
CA ASP A 39 46.40 41.28 8.31
C ASP A 39 46.70 41.93 9.68
N SER A 40 45.98 41.48 10.72
CA SER A 40 46.57 40.81 11.90
C SER A 40 45.50 40.21 12.83
N ALA A 41 45.89 39.25 13.67
CA ALA A 41 45.01 38.53 14.59
C ALA A 41 45.29 38.87 16.07
N ASP A 42 44.29 38.70 16.93
CA ASP A 42 44.40 37.78 18.08
C ASP A 42 42.97 37.36 18.51
N THR A 43 42.83 36.21 19.18
CA THR A 43 41.57 35.80 19.82
C THR A 43 41.88 34.95 21.05
N LYS A 44 41.91 35.60 22.21
CA LYS A 44 42.11 34.94 23.51
C LYS A 44 41.09 35.43 24.54
N LYS A 45 40.17 34.54 24.90
CA LYS A 45 39.82 34.31 26.31
C LYS A 45 39.25 32.92 26.48
N ALA A 46 39.91 32.12 27.31
CA ALA A 46 39.39 30.84 27.77
C ALA A 46 38.72 31.03 29.13
N SER A 47 37.66 30.28 29.37
CA SER A 47 37.34 29.76 30.70
C SER A 47 37.17 28.26 30.59
N LYS A 48 37.74 27.52 31.54
CA LYS A 48 37.37 26.13 31.77
C LYS A 48 36.12 26.13 32.64
N ASP A 49 35.27 25.13 32.46
CA ASP A 49 34.65 24.48 33.61
C ASP A 49 34.61 22.97 33.38
N ASN A 50 34.94 22.22 34.44
CA ASN A 50 34.94 20.76 34.41
C ASN A 50 33.67 20.25 35.08
N GLN A 51 32.80 19.54 34.34
CA GLN A 51 31.83 18.64 34.96
C GLN A 51 32.04 17.22 34.44
N ALA A 52 32.03 16.26 35.36
CA ALA A 52 32.41 14.88 35.08
C ALA A 52 31.33 14.17 34.27
N SER A 53 31.73 13.59 33.14
CA SER A 53 30.87 12.72 32.33
C SER A 53 30.61 11.41 33.07
N THR A 54 29.56 11.39 33.89
CA THR A 54 29.06 10.15 34.50
C THR A 54 28.58 9.24 33.37
N ALA A 55 29.38 8.24 33.03
CA ALA A 55 29.13 7.32 31.93
C ALA A 55 28.03 6.32 32.29
N ASN A 56 26.78 6.80 32.33
CA ASN A 56 25.59 5.95 32.30
C ASN A 56 25.59 5.19 30.98
N LYS A 57 26.23 4.01 30.99
CA LYS A 57 26.25 3.04 29.91
C LYS A 57 24.89 2.36 29.84
N THR A 58 23.87 3.12 29.46
CA THR A 58 22.53 2.63 29.16
C THR A 58 22.68 1.55 28.10
N GLN A 59 22.53 0.29 28.50
CA GLN A 59 22.43 -0.80 27.54
C GLN A 59 21.08 -0.68 26.85
N THR A 60 21.03 0.13 25.79
CA THR A 60 20.07 -0.07 24.71
C THR A 60 20.35 -1.44 24.12
N THR A 61 19.72 -2.47 24.70
CA THR A 61 19.47 -3.75 24.06
C THR A 61 18.46 -3.51 22.94
N THR A 62 18.91 -2.85 21.88
CA THR A 62 18.21 -2.75 20.62
C THR A 62 18.12 -4.16 20.03
N HIS A 63 17.07 -4.87 20.42
CA HIS A 63 16.40 -5.80 19.52
C HIS A 63 15.86 -4.96 18.35
N GLU A 64 16.75 -4.62 17.42
CA GLU A 64 16.33 -4.32 16.06
C GLU A 64 15.78 -5.62 15.49
N ASP A 65 14.45 -5.64 15.31
CA ASP A 65 13.75 -6.71 14.61
C ASP A 65 14.33 -6.76 13.19
N ASP A 66 15.23 -7.73 12.93
CA ASP A 66 15.96 -7.79 11.68
C ASP A 66 15.01 -7.92 10.49
N ILE A 67 14.87 -6.83 9.74
CA ILE A 67 13.94 -6.66 8.62
C ILE A 67 14.18 -7.72 7.54
N ALA A 68 15.42 -8.18 7.36
CA ALA A 68 15.74 -9.27 6.44
C ALA A 68 15.01 -10.58 6.80
N LYS A 69 14.87 -10.85 8.11
CA LYS A 69 14.24 -12.05 8.68
C LYS A 69 12.71 -11.97 8.79
N LEU A 70 12.09 -10.81 8.53
CA LEU A 70 10.63 -10.71 8.53
C LEU A 70 10.02 -11.61 7.43
N PRO A 71 8.90 -12.31 7.69
CA PRO A 71 8.21 -13.08 6.66
C PRO A 71 7.79 -12.22 5.46
N ASP A 72 7.76 -12.80 4.27
CA ASP A 72 7.43 -12.08 3.04
C ASP A 72 5.99 -11.49 3.09
N GLN A 73 5.05 -12.10 3.84
CA GLN A 73 3.73 -11.53 4.17
C GLN A 73 3.81 -10.22 4.98
N MET A 74 4.74 -10.16 5.94
CA MET A 74 4.94 -8.97 6.75
C MET A 74 5.58 -7.85 5.92
N LYS A 75 6.55 -8.18 5.06
CA LYS A 75 7.15 -7.22 4.12
C LYS A 75 6.11 -6.71 3.10
N ALA A 76 5.24 -7.56 2.58
CA ALA A 76 4.11 -7.16 1.75
C ALA A 76 3.15 -6.21 2.51
N ALA A 77 2.80 -6.54 3.76
CA ALA A 77 1.97 -5.68 4.60
C ALA A 77 2.59 -4.30 4.86
N LEU A 78 3.92 -4.21 4.97
CA LEU A 78 4.64 -2.93 5.03
C LEU A 78 4.49 -2.13 3.73
N VAL A 79 4.61 -2.76 2.56
CA VAL A 79 4.36 -2.12 1.25
C VAL A 79 2.92 -1.60 1.15
N PHE A 80 1.92 -2.43 1.48
CA PHE A 80 0.51 -2.02 1.51
C PHE A 80 0.18 -0.95 2.57
N SER A 81 1.05 -0.79 3.58
CA SER A 81 0.99 0.29 4.58
C SER A 81 1.70 1.58 4.13
N SER A 82 2.38 1.60 2.98
CA SER A 82 2.95 2.80 2.39
C SER A 82 1.88 3.62 1.67
N PRO A 83 1.72 4.93 1.96
CA PRO A 83 0.86 5.83 1.16
C PRO A 83 1.27 5.86 -0.31
N GLU A 84 2.54 5.64 -0.63
CA GLU A 84 3.05 5.69 -2.01
C GLU A 84 2.62 4.48 -2.83
N ALA A 85 2.33 3.33 -2.20
CA ALA A 85 1.82 2.15 -2.87
C ALA A 85 0.39 2.34 -3.40
N THR A 86 -0.40 3.26 -2.83
CA THR A 86 -1.83 3.42 -3.17
C THR A 86 -2.09 3.97 -4.57
N ALA A 87 -1.05 4.51 -5.24
CA ALA A 87 -1.09 4.86 -6.65
C ALA A 87 -1.13 3.63 -7.57
N PHE A 88 -0.55 2.51 -7.11
CA PHE A 88 -0.36 1.28 -7.89
C PHE A 88 -1.26 0.14 -7.44
N THR A 89 -1.68 0.11 -6.16
CA THR A 89 -2.40 -1.02 -5.56
C THR A 89 -3.38 -0.60 -4.45
N LEU A 90 -4.06 -1.57 -3.85
CA LEU A 90 -5.01 -1.35 -2.76
C LEU A 90 -4.28 -0.81 -1.52
N SER A 91 -4.90 0.16 -0.85
CA SER A 91 -4.39 0.72 0.41
C SER A 91 -4.65 -0.22 1.60
N LYS A 92 -3.83 -0.08 2.66
CA LYS A 92 -4.09 -0.68 3.98
C LYS A 92 -5.56 -0.55 4.42
N LYS A 93 -6.20 0.60 4.20
CA LYS A 93 -7.63 0.79 4.52
C LYS A 93 -8.50 -0.19 3.75
N GLU A 94 -8.44 -0.17 2.43
CA GLU A 94 -9.27 -0.99 1.54
C GLU A 94 -9.10 -2.50 1.81
N ILE A 95 -7.87 -2.93 2.08
CA ILE A 95 -7.54 -4.34 2.38
C ILE A 95 -8.10 -4.76 3.75
N LEU A 96 -7.96 -3.91 4.77
CA LEU A 96 -8.50 -4.19 6.10
C LEU A 96 -10.02 -4.19 6.09
N THR A 97 -10.66 -3.17 5.48
CA THR A 97 -12.12 -3.05 5.43
C THR A 97 -12.79 -3.97 4.41
N GLY A 98 -12.04 -4.65 3.53
CA GLY A 98 -12.62 -5.61 2.57
C GLY A 98 -13.48 -4.99 1.45
N VAL A 99 -13.27 -3.70 1.17
CA VAL A 99 -13.94 -2.93 0.10
C VAL A 99 -12.92 -1.99 -0.53
N PHE A 100 -12.85 -1.97 -1.86
CA PHE A 100 -11.91 -1.15 -2.62
C PHE A 100 -12.58 -0.49 -3.82
N GLU A 101 -11.90 0.49 -4.42
CA GLU A 101 -12.32 1.07 -5.71
C GLU A 101 -11.32 0.68 -6.80
N GLN A 102 -11.80 -0.09 -7.77
CA GLN A 102 -11.06 -0.45 -8.99
C GLN A 102 -11.32 0.62 -10.05
N ASP A 103 -10.28 1.19 -10.63
CA ASP A 103 -10.40 2.18 -11.70
C ASP A 103 -9.73 1.67 -12.98
N TYR A 104 -10.56 1.09 -13.86
CA TYR A 104 -10.11 0.56 -15.15
C TYR A 104 -10.55 1.50 -16.27
N LEU A 105 -9.59 2.19 -16.89
CA LEU A 105 -9.81 3.15 -17.98
C LEU A 105 -10.72 4.34 -17.59
N ASN A 106 -10.45 4.97 -16.44
CA ASN A 106 -11.21 6.10 -15.88
C ASN A 106 -12.69 5.76 -15.59
N LYS A 107 -12.94 4.53 -15.14
CA LYS A 107 -14.27 4.01 -14.76
C LYS A 107 -14.18 3.42 -13.36
N PRO A 108 -14.26 4.24 -12.30
CA PRO A 108 -14.22 3.77 -10.93
C PRO A 108 -15.42 2.86 -10.62
N GLN A 109 -15.14 1.68 -10.09
CA GLN A 109 -16.11 0.68 -9.67
C GLN A 109 -15.77 0.22 -8.25
N LYS A 110 -16.77 0.27 -7.37
CA LYS A 110 -16.64 -0.28 -6.01
C LYS A 110 -16.68 -1.80 -6.08
N LYS A 111 -15.75 -2.46 -5.40
CA LYS A 111 -15.67 -3.92 -5.28
C LYS A 111 -15.47 -4.34 -3.84
N GLN A 112 -15.92 -5.55 -3.54
CA GLN A 112 -15.55 -6.28 -2.32
C GLN A 112 -14.20 -6.95 -2.56
N LEU A 113 -13.30 -6.92 -1.58
CA LEU A 113 -12.06 -7.70 -1.66
C LEU A 113 -12.33 -9.12 -1.15
N TYR A 114 -12.32 -10.10 -2.05
CA TYR A 114 -12.46 -11.51 -1.67
C TYR A 114 -11.13 -12.11 -1.17
N LYS A 115 -10.05 -11.88 -1.93
CA LYS A 115 -8.70 -12.43 -1.70
C LYS A 115 -7.66 -11.41 -2.16
N LEU A 116 -6.53 -11.34 -1.47
CA LEU A 116 -5.38 -10.52 -1.87
C LEU A 116 -4.20 -11.46 -2.15
N TYR A 117 -3.85 -11.61 -3.43
CA TYR A 117 -2.77 -12.50 -3.86
C TYR A 117 -1.53 -11.72 -4.30
N LEU A 118 -0.36 -12.26 -3.92
CA LEU A 118 0.92 -11.99 -4.55
C LEU A 118 1.31 -13.21 -5.39
N ILE A 119 1.18 -13.07 -6.70
CA ILE A 119 1.37 -14.13 -7.70
C ILE A 119 2.80 -14.03 -8.21
N GLU A 120 3.60 -15.10 -8.09
CA GLU A 120 5.01 -15.15 -8.53
C GLU A 120 5.15 -14.69 -9.99
N SER A 121 5.98 -13.67 -10.24
CA SER A 121 6.05 -12.96 -11.53
C SER A 121 7.48 -12.94 -12.07
N LYS A 122 7.65 -13.32 -13.34
CA LYS A 122 8.94 -13.66 -13.96
C LYS A 122 9.20 -12.81 -15.21
N GLY A 123 10.46 -12.79 -15.64
CA GLY A 123 10.92 -11.96 -16.76
C GLY A 123 11.43 -10.57 -16.35
N TYR A 124 11.52 -10.29 -15.06
CA TYR A 124 12.24 -9.13 -14.54
C TYR A 124 13.73 -9.44 -14.40
N THR A 125 14.59 -8.58 -14.94
CA THR A 125 16.05 -8.79 -15.03
C THR A 125 16.83 -7.61 -14.48
N ASN A 126 18.09 -7.84 -14.09
CA ASN A 126 19.01 -6.83 -13.56
C ASN A 126 18.48 -6.08 -12.31
N GLY A 127 17.63 -6.75 -11.51
CA GLY A 127 17.23 -6.27 -10.18
C GLY A 127 18.15 -6.79 -9.07
N PRO A 128 17.92 -6.41 -7.80
CA PRO A 128 18.69 -6.90 -6.67
C PRO A 128 18.58 -8.43 -6.50
N ASP A 129 19.71 -9.11 -6.26
CA ASP A 129 19.77 -10.58 -6.16
C ASP A 129 18.88 -11.19 -5.07
N ASP A 130 18.51 -10.41 -4.06
CA ASP A 130 17.63 -10.82 -2.96
C ASP A 130 16.15 -10.52 -3.21
N MET A 131 15.80 -9.86 -4.32
CA MET A 131 14.44 -9.38 -4.60
C MET A 131 13.64 -10.37 -5.47
N LYS A 132 12.51 -10.86 -4.94
CA LYS A 132 11.51 -11.64 -5.68
C LYS A 132 10.39 -10.73 -6.17
N PHE A 133 9.88 -10.95 -7.38
CA PHE A 133 8.82 -10.14 -7.99
C PHE A 133 7.48 -10.87 -8.02
N TYR A 134 6.41 -10.13 -7.78
CA TYR A 134 5.04 -10.62 -7.69
C TYR A 134 4.07 -9.67 -8.40
N SER A 135 3.10 -10.23 -9.10
CA SER A 135 1.93 -9.49 -9.60
C SER A 135 0.87 -9.43 -8.50
N VAL A 136 0.29 -8.26 -8.25
CA VAL A 136 -0.74 -8.08 -7.21
C VAL A 136 -2.15 -8.28 -7.78
N TYR A 137 -2.94 -9.12 -7.13
CA TYR A 137 -4.37 -9.30 -7.42
C TYR A 137 -5.23 -9.00 -6.18
N PRO A 138 -6.36 -8.29 -6.30
CA PRO A 138 -6.94 -7.76 -7.54
C PRO A 138 -6.20 -6.51 -8.05
N PRO A 139 -6.15 -6.28 -9.38
CA PRO A 139 -5.52 -5.11 -9.95
C PRO A 139 -6.36 -3.86 -9.66
N LYS A 140 -5.75 -2.79 -9.12
CA LYS A 140 -6.49 -1.54 -8.83
C LYS A 140 -6.70 -0.67 -10.07
N LYS A 141 -5.81 -0.78 -11.07
CA LYS A 141 -5.71 0.11 -12.24
C LYS A 141 -5.59 -0.68 -13.54
N GLY A 142 -5.65 0.03 -14.68
CA GLY A 142 -5.43 -0.52 -16.03
C GLY A 142 -3.98 -0.89 -16.36
N PHE A 143 -3.23 -1.45 -15.41
CA PHE A 143 -1.87 -1.95 -15.56
C PHE A 143 -1.61 -3.12 -14.61
N ASN A 144 -0.61 -3.94 -14.91
CA ASN A 144 -0.16 -4.98 -13.99
C ASN A 144 0.64 -4.33 -12.85
N THR A 145 0.09 -4.38 -11.64
CA THR A 145 0.80 -3.98 -10.42
C THR A 145 1.91 -4.98 -10.13
N VAL A 146 3.16 -4.52 -10.03
CA VAL A 146 4.33 -5.35 -9.69
C VAL A 146 4.86 -4.94 -8.33
N MET A 147 4.98 -5.90 -7.41
CA MET A 147 5.63 -5.75 -6.12
C MET A 147 6.92 -6.57 -6.09
N GLY A 148 8.06 -5.92 -5.82
CA GLY A 148 9.32 -6.59 -5.50
C GLY A 148 9.52 -6.67 -3.99
N ILE A 149 9.95 -7.81 -3.45
CA ILE A 149 10.23 -8.01 -2.02
C ILE A 149 11.65 -8.55 -1.86
N GLY A 150 12.52 -7.77 -1.21
CA GLY A 150 13.88 -8.17 -0.81
C GLY A 150 14.05 -8.31 0.71
N LYS A 151 15.28 -8.10 1.20
CA LYS A 151 15.61 -8.11 2.64
C LYS A 151 15.25 -6.78 3.31
N HIS A 152 15.81 -5.67 2.82
CA HIS A 152 15.65 -4.32 3.42
C HIS A 152 14.93 -3.33 2.51
N LYS A 153 14.77 -3.66 1.23
CA LYS A 153 13.99 -2.88 0.26
C LYS A 153 12.83 -3.69 -0.30
N ALA A 154 11.80 -2.98 -0.71
CA ALA A 154 10.77 -3.46 -1.62
C ALA A 154 10.70 -2.54 -2.86
N PHE A 155 9.98 -3.00 -3.88
CA PHE A 155 9.58 -2.21 -5.04
C PHE A 155 8.06 -2.25 -5.17
N ILE A 156 7.44 -1.16 -5.64
CA ILE A 156 6.03 -1.15 -6.07
C ILE A 156 5.88 -0.27 -7.31
N GLY A 157 5.18 -0.76 -8.34
CA GLY A 157 4.97 -0.02 -9.58
C GLY A 157 3.88 -0.60 -10.46
N GLY A 158 3.63 0.04 -11.61
CA GLY A 158 2.70 -0.42 -12.63
C GLY A 158 3.39 -0.63 -13.97
N THR A 159 3.12 -1.73 -14.66
CA THR A 159 3.67 -1.99 -16.01
C THR A 159 2.64 -2.65 -16.93
N GLN A 160 2.90 -2.61 -18.24
CA GLN A 160 2.18 -3.39 -19.25
C GLN A 160 2.89 -4.71 -19.58
N SER A 161 4.21 -4.83 -19.33
CA SER A 161 5.02 -6.03 -19.62
C SER A 161 6.14 -6.27 -18.61
N PRO A 162 6.76 -7.47 -18.59
CA PRO A 162 8.08 -7.65 -18.00
C PRO A 162 9.15 -6.77 -18.68
N GLY A 163 10.28 -6.58 -18.01
CA GLY A 163 11.38 -5.69 -18.44
C GLY A 163 12.52 -5.66 -17.41
N THR A 164 13.51 -4.82 -17.64
CA THR A 164 14.61 -4.63 -16.68
C THR A 164 14.13 -3.91 -15.41
N TYR A 165 14.85 -4.07 -14.30
CA TYR A 165 14.57 -3.34 -13.06
C TYR A 165 14.71 -1.83 -13.23
N GLN A 166 15.62 -1.35 -14.08
CA GLN A 166 15.73 0.07 -14.41
C GLN A 166 14.45 0.61 -15.06
N GLN A 167 13.85 -0.13 -16.00
CA GLN A 167 12.57 0.24 -16.61
C GLN A 167 11.40 0.19 -15.61
N LEU A 168 11.43 -0.74 -14.65
CA LEU A 168 10.44 -0.75 -13.55
C LEU A 168 10.52 0.52 -12.67
N LEU A 169 11.72 1.10 -12.49
CA LEU A 169 11.89 2.33 -11.72
C LEU A 169 11.38 3.58 -12.46
N GLU A 170 11.14 3.51 -13.77
CA GLU A 170 10.48 4.60 -14.53
C GLU A 170 8.97 4.69 -14.23
N THR A 171 8.35 3.59 -13.82
CA THR A 171 6.89 3.47 -13.59
C THR A 171 6.53 2.96 -12.18
N GLY A 172 7.47 3.07 -11.24
CA GLY A 172 7.35 2.57 -9.87
C GLY A 172 8.34 3.23 -8.91
N LYS A 173 8.50 2.66 -7.73
CA LYS A 173 9.36 3.18 -6.65
C LYS A 173 9.99 2.06 -5.83
N GLU A 174 11.23 2.29 -5.38
CA GLU A 174 11.76 1.58 -4.21
C GLU A 174 11.09 2.07 -2.92
N LEU A 175 11.02 1.19 -1.93
CA LEU A 175 10.53 1.47 -0.58
C LEU A 175 11.49 0.88 0.46
N ASP A 176 11.86 1.68 1.46
CA ASP A 176 12.70 1.25 2.59
C ASP A 176 11.84 0.51 3.63
N LEU A 177 12.10 -0.79 3.82
CA LEU A 177 11.32 -1.64 4.72
C LEU A 177 11.60 -1.34 6.20
N ASN A 178 12.80 -0.86 6.55
CA ASN A 178 13.15 -0.50 7.92
C ASN A 178 12.32 0.72 8.37
N THR A 179 12.22 1.72 7.51
CA THR A 179 11.44 2.95 7.66
C THR A 179 9.94 2.64 7.72
N LEU A 180 9.43 1.77 6.85
CA LEU A 180 8.04 1.34 6.90
C LEU A 180 7.72 0.56 8.18
N TYR A 181 8.63 -0.31 8.63
CA TYR A 181 8.46 -1.11 9.85
C TYR A 181 8.50 -0.24 11.11
N ALA A 182 9.49 0.65 11.23
CA ALA A 182 9.59 1.61 12.34
C ALA A 182 8.35 2.50 12.47
N ARG A 183 7.65 2.79 11.37
CA ARG A 183 6.38 3.55 11.35
C ARG A 183 5.13 2.72 11.67
N ASN A 184 5.18 1.39 11.56
CA ASN A 184 3.98 0.53 11.63
C ASN A 184 4.01 -0.57 12.70
N LYS A 185 5.17 -0.94 13.27
CA LYS A 185 5.30 -2.14 14.13
C LYS A 185 4.47 -2.11 15.42
N GLN A 186 4.06 -0.92 15.86
CA GLN A 186 3.18 -0.70 17.01
C GLN A 186 1.68 -0.95 16.73
N PHE A 187 1.27 -1.12 15.47
CA PHE A 187 -0.13 -1.29 15.07
C PHE A 187 -0.50 -2.77 14.91
N LYS A 188 -1.51 -3.27 15.65
CA LYS A 188 -2.05 -4.64 15.50
C LYS A 188 -2.52 -4.91 14.07
N SER A 189 -3.02 -3.87 13.40
CA SER A 189 -3.47 -3.89 12.00
C SER A 189 -2.36 -4.18 10.99
N LEU A 190 -1.07 -4.07 11.33
CA LEU A 190 0.02 -4.54 10.47
C LEU A 190 0.04 -6.08 10.40
N THR A 191 -0.07 -6.73 11.56
CA THR A 191 -0.15 -8.20 11.65
C THR A 191 -1.40 -8.72 10.95
N GLU A 192 -2.56 -8.10 11.20
CA GLU A 192 -3.82 -8.45 10.52
C GLU A 192 -3.71 -8.29 8.99
N LEU A 193 -3.06 -7.21 8.52
CA LEU A 193 -2.81 -6.98 7.09
C LEU A 193 -1.92 -8.09 6.49
N SER A 194 -0.88 -8.53 7.21
CA SER A 194 -0.02 -9.64 6.75
C SER A 194 -0.78 -10.97 6.63
N GLN A 195 -1.74 -11.22 7.52
CA GLN A 195 -2.58 -12.43 7.50
C GLN A 195 -3.58 -12.45 6.33
N LYS A 196 -3.83 -11.30 5.68
CA LYS A 196 -4.66 -11.19 4.48
C LYS A 196 -3.87 -11.38 3.17
N VAL A 197 -2.53 -11.44 3.20
CA VAL A 197 -1.68 -11.60 2.01
C VAL A 197 -1.39 -13.08 1.77
N GLU A 198 -1.88 -13.61 0.64
CA GLU A 198 -1.64 -14.98 0.22
C GLU A 198 -0.67 -15.04 -0.96
N PHE A 199 0.38 -15.85 -0.87
CA PHE A 199 1.36 -16.04 -1.95
C PHE A 199 1.00 -17.26 -2.79
N THR A 200 1.16 -17.16 -4.10
CA THR A 200 0.94 -18.28 -5.05
C THR A 200 1.96 -18.28 -6.18
N ASN A 201 2.37 -19.46 -6.64
CA ASN A 201 3.28 -19.67 -7.77
C ASN A 201 2.56 -19.84 -9.12
N LYS A 202 1.22 -19.86 -9.11
CA LYS A 202 0.36 -19.91 -10.30
C LYS A 202 -0.71 -18.84 -10.19
N ASN A 203 -1.08 -18.23 -11.31
CA ASN A 203 -2.16 -17.25 -11.34
C ASN A 203 -3.52 -17.97 -11.27
N PRO A 204 -4.31 -17.82 -10.19
CA PRO A 204 -5.61 -18.49 -10.09
C PRO A 204 -6.61 -17.99 -11.13
N MET A 205 -6.41 -16.81 -11.71
CA MET A 205 -7.29 -16.21 -12.72
C MET A 205 -7.11 -16.80 -14.13
N GLU A 206 -6.12 -17.68 -14.34
CA GLU A 206 -6.00 -18.47 -15.57
C GLU A 206 -7.09 -19.57 -15.66
N ASN A 207 -7.73 -19.91 -14.55
CA ASN A 207 -8.83 -20.86 -14.51
C ASN A 207 -10.18 -20.11 -14.59
N GLU A 208 -10.93 -20.32 -15.68
CA GLU A 208 -12.20 -19.63 -15.96
C GLU A 208 -13.25 -19.80 -14.84
N THR A 209 -13.34 -20.98 -14.22
CA THR A 209 -14.27 -21.23 -13.09
C THR A 209 -13.89 -20.40 -11.86
N THR A 210 -12.59 -20.31 -11.57
CA THR A 210 -12.05 -19.53 -10.45
C THR A 210 -12.21 -18.03 -10.71
N LEU A 211 -11.95 -17.57 -11.93
CA LEU A 211 -12.17 -16.18 -12.34
C LEU A 211 -13.65 -15.78 -12.14
N LYS A 212 -14.60 -16.58 -12.63
CA LYS A 212 -16.05 -16.31 -12.50
C LYS A 212 -16.54 -16.33 -11.04
N ASP A 213 -16.03 -17.25 -10.22
CA ASP A 213 -16.29 -17.30 -8.78
C ASP A 213 -15.80 -16.02 -8.07
N PHE A 214 -14.61 -15.55 -8.43
CA PHE A 214 -14.03 -14.32 -7.91
C PHE A 214 -14.80 -13.08 -8.36
N GLU A 215 -15.09 -12.94 -9.65
CA GLU A 215 -15.92 -11.84 -10.18
C GLU A 215 -17.30 -11.78 -9.49
N GLY A 216 -17.91 -12.94 -9.23
CA GLY A 216 -19.15 -13.05 -8.48
C GLY A 216 -19.03 -12.59 -7.03
N LYS A 217 -17.94 -12.91 -6.34
CA LYS A 217 -17.69 -12.53 -4.94
C LYS A 217 -17.22 -11.09 -4.77
N GLU A 218 -16.44 -10.56 -5.70
CA GLU A 218 -15.98 -9.16 -5.71
C GLU A 218 -17.11 -8.18 -6.06
N ASN A 219 -18.16 -8.62 -6.76
CA ASN A 219 -19.28 -7.76 -7.16
C ASN A 219 -19.94 -7.09 -5.93
N PRO A 220 -20.11 -5.75 -5.91
CA PRO A 220 -20.65 -5.02 -4.76
C PRO A 220 -22.14 -5.32 -4.47
N ALA A 221 -22.89 -5.87 -5.44
CA ALA A 221 -24.28 -6.27 -5.26
C ALA A 221 -24.42 -7.63 -4.56
N THR A 222 -23.43 -8.52 -4.68
CA THR A 222 -23.44 -9.86 -4.07
C THR A 222 -23.56 -9.74 -2.55
N MET A 223 -24.64 -10.30 -1.98
CA MET A 223 -25.00 -10.21 -0.55
C MET A 223 -25.35 -8.79 -0.03
N ALA A 224 -25.60 -7.80 -0.90
CA ALA A 224 -25.84 -6.42 -0.48
C ALA A 224 -27.04 -6.24 0.45
N HIS A 225 -28.17 -6.90 0.18
CA HIS A 225 -29.35 -6.84 1.05
C HIS A 225 -29.07 -7.43 2.45
N ALA A 226 -28.36 -8.55 2.51
CA ALA A 226 -27.96 -9.17 3.77
C ALA A 226 -27.02 -8.27 4.59
N ARG A 227 -26.10 -7.53 3.93
CA ARG A 227 -25.28 -6.52 4.62
C ARG A 227 -26.13 -5.40 5.24
N SER A 228 -27.13 -4.89 4.51
CA SER A 228 -28.05 -3.88 5.06
C SER A 228 -28.81 -4.41 6.28
N GLN A 229 -29.30 -5.65 6.22
CA GLN A 229 -29.95 -6.32 7.36
C GLN A 229 -29.02 -6.45 8.59
N VAL A 230 -27.73 -6.77 8.38
CA VAL A 230 -26.73 -6.81 9.45
C VAL A 230 -26.54 -5.44 10.12
N TYR A 231 -26.42 -4.36 9.32
CA TYR A 231 -26.34 -3.01 9.88
C TYR A 231 -27.64 -2.58 10.59
N GLU A 232 -28.82 -3.00 10.10
CA GLU A 232 -30.08 -2.81 10.82
C GLU A 232 -30.13 -3.57 12.16
N MET A 233 -29.62 -4.81 12.22
CA MET A 233 -29.51 -5.58 13.47
C MET A 233 -28.62 -4.86 14.47
N ILE A 234 -27.47 -4.33 14.02
CA ILE A 234 -26.55 -3.54 14.86
C ILE A 234 -27.24 -2.24 15.33
N ASN A 235 -27.97 -1.53 14.46
CA ASN A 235 -28.72 -0.33 14.83
C ASN A 235 -29.77 -0.62 15.92
N LYS A 236 -30.53 -1.71 15.76
CA LYS A 236 -31.56 -2.17 16.72
C LYS A 236 -30.91 -2.59 18.05
N PHE A 237 -29.77 -3.28 17.99
CA PHE A 237 -29.00 -3.72 19.16
C PHE A 237 -28.35 -2.55 19.94
N GLU A 238 -27.84 -1.52 19.27
CA GLU A 238 -27.30 -0.31 19.90
C GLU A 238 -28.38 0.70 20.33
N GLY A 239 -29.62 0.55 19.84
CA GLY A 239 -30.72 1.49 20.05
C GLY A 239 -30.59 2.81 19.28
N LYS A 240 -29.67 2.88 18.30
CA LYS A 240 -29.31 4.08 17.53
C LYS A 240 -28.55 3.70 16.25
N PRO A 241 -28.49 4.57 15.23
CA PRO A 241 -27.66 4.34 14.05
C PRO A 241 -26.18 4.11 14.36
N ILE A 242 -25.51 3.26 13.57
CA ILE A 242 -24.06 3.09 13.60
C ILE A 242 -23.32 4.41 13.42
N ASN A 243 -22.28 4.63 14.23
CA ASN A 243 -21.44 5.82 14.11
C ASN A 243 -20.43 5.63 12.97
N THR A 244 -20.71 6.24 11.83
CA THR A 244 -19.84 6.27 10.63
C THR A 244 -18.97 7.52 10.54
N LYS A 245 -19.06 8.43 11.52
CA LYS A 245 -18.26 9.66 11.60
C LYS A 245 -16.92 9.37 12.28
N ASP A 246 -16.97 8.78 13.47
CA ASP A 246 -15.80 8.59 14.33
C ASP A 246 -15.17 7.18 14.15
N TYR A 247 -15.83 6.28 13.41
CA TYR A 247 -15.34 4.92 13.13
C TYR A 247 -15.42 4.54 11.64
N ILE A 248 -14.43 3.75 11.21
CA ILE A 248 -14.38 3.08 9.91
C ILE A 248 -14.90 1.65 10.10
N TRP A 249 -15.85 1.22 9.26
CA TRP A 249 -16.48 -0.09 9.37
C TRP A 249 -15.94 -1.07 8.33
N ASP A 250 -15.74 -2.32 8.74
CA ASP A 250 -15.37 -3.42 7.83
C ASP A 250 -16.58 -3.93 7.06
N ASN A 251 -16.33 -4.55 5.90
CA ASN A 251 -17.30 -5.39 5.22
C ASN A 251 -17.74 -6.56 6.13
N VAL A 252 -18.97 -7.03 5.94
CA VAL A 252 -19.49 -8.16 6.72
C VAL A 252 -18.75 -9.44 6.32
N ARG A 253 -18.04 -10.06 7.27
CA ARG A 253 -17.51 -11.41 7.08
C ARG A 253 -18.60 -12.42 7.44
N TRP A 254 -18.89 -13.31 6.51
CA TRP A 254 -19.90 -14.36 6.66
C TRP A 254 -19.25 -15.63 7.18
N ASP A 255 -19.65 -16.07 8.36
CA ASP A 255 -19.10 -17.22 9.08
C ASP A 255 -20.18 -18.31 9.10
N ASN A 256 -20.11 -19.28 8.19
CA ASN A 256 -21.16 -20.29 7.89
C ASN A 256 -22.43 -19.73 7.20
N GLY A 257 -22.26 -19.02 6.08
CA GLY A 257 -23.40 -18.55 5.28
C GLY A 257 -24.06 -17.30 5.87
N LEU A 258 -25.40 -17.25 5.95
CA LEU A 258 -26.14 -16.07 6.42
C LEU A 258 -26.37 -16.03 7.95
N THR A 259 -26.26 -17.17 8.63
CA THR A 259 -26.66 -17.34 10.05
C THR A 259 -25.58 -16.92 11.05
N GLY A 260 -24.31 -17.01 10.67
CA GLY A 260 -23.18 -16.44 11.42
C GLY A 260 -22.48 -15.34 10.64
N TRP A 261 -22.11 -14.26 11.33
CA TRP A 261 -21.40 -13.14 10.73
C TRP A 261 -20.60 -12.34 11.76
N THR A 262 -19.57 -11.64 11.27
CA THR A 262 -18.70 -10.77 12.05
C THR A 262 -18.51 -9.43 11.34
N VAL A 263 -18.61 -8.31 12.07
CA VAL A 263 -18.34 -6.94 11.59
C VAL A 263 -17.47 -6.21 12.60
N ASN A 264 -16.29 -5.74 12.18
CA ASN A 264 -15.46 -4.88 13.01
C ASN A 264 -15.76 -3.40 12.76
N TYR A 265 -15.51 -2.57 13.77
CA TYR A 265 -15.35 -1.13 13.61
C TYR A 265 -13.98 -0.68 14.16
N ARG A 266 -13.38 0.26 13.46
CA ARG A 266 -11.98 0.69 13.61
C ARG A 266 -11.88 2.18 13.87
N ASN A 267 -10.82 2.59 14.56
CA ASN A 267 -10.41 4.00 14.60
C ASN A 267 -9.75 4.44 13.28
N HIS A 268 -9.41 5.72 13.17
CA HIS A 268 -8.74 6.26 11.97
C HIS A 268 -7.31 5.72 11.71
N ASN A 269 -6.67 5.10 12.72
CA ASN A 269 -5.39 4.37 12.55
C ASN A 269 -5.59 2.94 12.01
N LEU A 270 -6.84 2.53 11.77
CA LEU A 270 -7.28 1.22 11.28
C LEU A 270 -7.11 0.06 12.29
N GLU A 271 -6.89 0.39 13.56
CA GLU A 271 -6.96 -0.58 14.66
C GLU A 271 -8.43 -0.90 14.97
N ILE A 272 -8.75 -2.18 15.16
CA ILE A 272 -10.08 -2.61 15.61
C ILE A 272 -10.30 -2.11 17.05
N VAL A 273 -11.40 -1.40 17.25
CA VAL A 273 -11.83 -0.88 18.57
C VAL A 273 -13.08 -1.57 19.11
N GLY A 274 -13.71 -2.41 18.29
CA GLY A 274 -14.70 -3.40 18.71
C GLY A 274 -15.27 -4.19 17.54
N THR A 275 -16.01 -5.24 17.87
CA THR A 275 -16.54 -6.21 16.90
C THR A 275 -17.96 -6.60 17.28
N TYR A 276 -18.88 -6.59 16.32
CA TYR A 276 -20.19 -7.22 16.44
C TYR A 276 -20.12 -8.62 15.85
N LYS A 277 -20.64 -9.61 16.57
CA LYS A 277 -20.63 -11.01 16.13
C LYS A 277 -21.97 -11.69 16.38
N GLN A 278 -22.50 -12.30 15.34
CA GLN A 278 -23.62 -13.24 15.39
C GLN A 278 -23.08 -14.65 15.15
N VAL A 279 -23.53 -15.60 15.96
CA VAL A 279 -23.29 -17.04 15.74
C VAL A 279 -24.66 -17.71 15.61
N GLU A 280 -24.78 -18.73 14.77
CA GLU A 280 -26.04 -19.45 14.60
C GLU A 280 -26.55 -20.01 15.94
N GLY A 281 -27.85 -19.85 16.21
CA GLY A 281 -28.48 -20.25 17.47
C GLY A 281 -28.13 -19.41 18.70
N GLN A 282 -27.28 -18.38 18.58
CA GLN A 282 -26.87 -17.52 19.70
C GLN A 282 -27.46 -16.10 19.56
N SER A 283 -27.35 -15.28 20.60
CA SER A 283 -27.65 -13.84 20.50
C SER A 283 -26.49 -13.07 19.86
N LEU A 284 -26.79 -11.99 19.16
CA LEU A 284 -25.79 -10.99 18.76
C LEU A 284 -25.02 -10.49 19.99
N VAL A 285 -23.69 -10.46 19.90
CA VAL A 285 -22.80 -9.91 20.93
C VAL A 285 -21.90 -8.80 20.37
N LYS A 286 -21.45 -7.93 21.27
CA LYS A 286 -20.45 -6.90 21.02
C LYS A 286 -19.20 -7.18 21.85
N LEU A 287 -18.06 -7.13 21.20
CA LEU A 287 -16.74 -7.37 21.76
C LEU A 287 -15.91 -6.08 21.76
N ASP A 288 -14.99 -5.95 22.72
CA ASP A 288 -13.99 -4.88 22.77
C ASP A 288 -12.80 -5.11 21.80
N ALA A 289 -11.81 -4.22 21.83
CA ALA A 289 -10.55 -4.30 21.07
C ALA A 289 -9.64 -5.50 21.43
N ASN A 290 -10.04 -6.35 22.38
CA ASN A 290 -9.34 -7.54 22.84
C ASN A 290 -10.21 -8.81 22.72
N GLY A 291 -11.42 -8.70 22.15
CA GLY A 291 -12.34 -9.82 21.98
C GLY A 291 -13.21 -10.14 23.20
N GLN A 292 -13.17 -9.34 24.27
CA GLN A 292 -13.97 -9.53 25.48
C GLN A 292 -15.39 -9.04 25.28
N LYS A 293 -16.40 -9.80 25.73
CA LYS A 293 -17.81 -9.43 25.58
C LYS A 293 -18.17 -8.22 26.45
N ILE A 294 -18.69 -7.17 25.83
CA ILE A 294 -19.17 -5.93 26.48
C ILE A 294 -20.67 -5.69 26.35
N LYS A 295 -21.38 -6.41 25.46
CA LYS A 295 -22.85 -6.46 25.38
C LYS A 295 -23.33 -7.75 24.74
#